data_AF-A0A193BXP8-F1
#
_entry.id   AF-A0A193BXP8-F1
#
_cell.length_a   1.000
_cell.length_b   1.000
_cell.length_c   1.000
_cell.angle_alpha   90.00
_cell.angle_beta   90.00
_cell.angle_gamma   90.00
#
_symmetry.space_group_name_H-M   'P 1'
#
loop_
_entity.id
_entity.type
_entity.pdbx_description
1 polymer ?
#
loop_
_entity_poly.entity_id
_entity_poly.type
_entity_poly.pdbx_seq_one_letter_code
_entity_poly.pdbx_strand_id
1 'polypeptide(L)'
;MSIEAVQPALPDTGLDVIVTGLSSDAHTWNLVYLELLLEELGCRVTNLGACVPDATIVRECAVRRPDLVVISSLNGHGCQDGVRLMDAFRAQPSLVTTPVVIGGKLDVTGGSNAARLLEAGFDAVFEDSGGLSPFRSFLRTLSVRTPGVPLGAG
;
A
#
# COMPACT_ATOMS: atom_id res chain seq x y z
N MET A 1 14.29 25.47 -2.57
CA MET A 1 13.04 24.69 -2.44
C MET A 1 12.47 24.50 -3.82
N SER A 2 12.64 23.31 -4.39
CA SER A 2 12.10 22.99 -5.71
C SER A 2 10.70 22.45 -5.50
N ILE A 3 9.70 23.19 -5.98
CA ILE A 3 8.31 22.73 -6.01
C ILE A 3 8.26 21.67 -7.11
N GLU A 4 8.06 20.41 -6.74
CA GLU A 4 7.88 19.32 -7.70
C GLU A 4 6.68 19.69 -8.59
N ALA A 5 6.86 19.62 -9.92
CA ALA A 5 5.81 19.98 -10.85
C ALA A 5 4.57 19.09 -10.61
N VAL A 6 3.39 19.69 -10.51
CA VAL A 6 2.11 18.96 -10.46
C VAL A 6 2.01 18.14 -11.74
N GLN A 7 2.30 16.84 -11.66
CA GLN A 7 2.01 15.93 -12.77
C GLN A 7 0.49 15.90 -13.02
N PRO A 8 0.07 15.79 -14.29
CA PRO A 8 -1.35 15.73 -14.62
C PRO A 8 -2.03 14.58 -13.86
N ALA A 9 -3.25 14.85 -13.38
CA ALA A 9 -4.11 13.84 -12.78
C ALA A 9 -4.18 12.63 -13.72
N LEU A 10 -4.12 11.42 -13.13
CA LEU A 10 -4.40 10.22 -13.89
C LEU A 10 -5.86 10.31 -14.39
N PRO A 11 -6.18 9.83 -15.60
CA PRO A 11 -7.58 9.64 -15.98
C PRO A 11 -8.24 8.80 -14.89
N ASP A 12 -9.50 9.13 -14.54
CA ASP A 12 -10.26 8.51 -13.44
C ASP A 12 -10.04 6.99 -13.42
N THR A 13 -9.13 6.54 -12.54
CA THR A 13 -8.59 5.18 -12.61
C THR A 13 -9.64 4.17 -12.19
N GLY A 14 -10.62 4.62 -11.38
CA GLY A 14 -11.71 3.81 -10.87
C GLY A 14 -11.26 2.66 -9.98
N LEU A 15 -9.99 2.63 -9.56
CA LEU A 15 -9.41 1.58 -8.72
C LEU A 15 -10.00 1.66 -7.31
N ASP A 16 -10.45 0.53 -6.79
CA ASP A 16 -10.85 0.40 -5.39
C ASP A 16 -9.61 0.14 -4.53
N VAL A 17 -9.24 1.11 -3.69
CA VAL A 17 -8.01 1.07 -2.90
C VAL A 17 -8.32 1.05 -1.41
N ILE A 18 -7.70 0.13 -0.67
CA ILE A 18 -7.71 0.15 0.79
C ILE A 18 -6.43 0.81 1.30
N VAL A 19 -6.57 1.79 2.19
CA VAL A 19 -5.46 2.42 2.93
C VAL A 19 -5.54 2.01 4.40
N THR A 20 -4.43 1.60 4.99
CA THR A 20 -4.41 1.16 6.39
C THR A 20 -3.04 1.33 7.05
N GLY A 21 -3.04 1.61 8.36
CA GLY A 21 -1.88 1.45 9.23
C GLY A 21 -1.80 0.06 9.84
N LEU A 22 -0.63 -0.30 10.36
CA LEU A 22 -0.41 -1.57 11.05
C LEU A 22 -0.82 -1.50 12.53
N SER A 23 -0.99 -2.66 13.16
CA SER A 23 -1.55 -2.76 14.52
C SER A 23 -0.77 -1.99 15.60
N SER A 24 0.54 -1.84 15.44
CA SER A 24 1.39 -1.10 16.39
C SER A 24 1.59 0.38 16.04
N ASP A 25 1.01 0.84 14.92
CA ASP A 25 1.29 2.16 14.36
C ASP A 25 0.11 3.11 14.54
N ALA A 26 0.31 4.12 15.40
CA ALA A 26 -0.70 5.13 15.73
C ALA A 26 -0.66 6.38 14.84
N HIS A 27 0.20 6.43 13.82
CA HIS A 27 0.30 7.59 12.95
C HIS A 27 -0.90 7.68 12.00
N THR A 28 -1.72 8.70 12.16
CA THR A 28 -2.97 8.87 11.39
C THR A 28 -2.83 9.86 10.24
N TRP A 29 -1.99 10.88 10.37
CA TRP A 29 -1.89 11.94 9.36
C TRP A 29 -1.45 11.40 7.99
N ASN A 30 -0.49 10.48 7.95
CA ASN A 30 -0.06 9.89 6.68
C ASN A 30 -1.19 9.13 5.97
N LEU A 31 -2.11 8.52 6.72
CA LEU A 31 -3.26 7.82 6.16
C LEU A 31 -4.24 8.80 5.51
N VAL A 32 -4.54 9.91 6.18
CA VAL A 32 -5.37 10.99 5.62
C VAL A 32 -4.71 11.59 4.39
N TYR A 33 -3.40 11.81 4.43
CA TYR A 33 -2.65 12.32 3.29
C TYR A 33 -2.70 11.36 2.08
N LEU A 34 -2.46 10.07 2.31
CA LEU A 34 -2.53 9.04 1.27
C LEU A 34 -3.94 8.91 0.68
N GLU A 35 -4.97 8.98 1.52
CA GLU A 35 -6.37 8.99 1.07
C GLU A 35 -6.63 10.16 0.12
N LEU A 36 -6.33 11.39 0.54
CA LEU A 36 -6.51 12.58 -0.30
C LEU A 36 -5.71 12.50 -1.61
N LEU A 37 -4.46 12.02 -1.55
CA LEU A 37 -3.61 11.84 -2.72
C LEU A 37 -4.20 10.81 -3.70
N LEU A 38 -4.68 9.67 -3.19
CA LEU A 38 -5.26 8.62 -4.02
C LEU A 38 -6.60 9.06 -4.64
N GLU A 39 -7.42 9.80 -3.89
CA GLU A 39 -8.66 10.39 -4.40
C GLU A 39 -8.36 11.45 -5.48
N GLU A 40 -7.35 12.30 -5.30
CA GLU A 40 -6.88 13.26 -6.32
C GLU A 40 -6.41 12.54 -7.61
N LEU A 41 -5.89 11.33 -7.47
CA LEU A 41 -5.48 10.46 -8.58
C LEU A 41 -6.65 9.64 -9.17
N GLY A 42 -7.89 9.84 -8.71
CA GLY A 42 -9.09 9.18 -9.24
C GLY A 42 -9.27 7.73 -8.75
N CYS A 43 -8.80 7.41 -7.54
CA CYS A 43 -9.11 6.13 -6.87
C CYS A 43 -10.35 6.26 -5.97
N ARG A 44 -11.08 5.17 -5.78
CA ARG A 44 -12.09 5.04 -4.71
C ARG A 44 -11.40 4.49 -3.47
N VAL A 45 -11.30 5.29 -2.42
CA VAL A 45 -10.49 4.92 -1.23
C VAL A 45 -11.37 4.46 -0.07
N THR A 46 -10.97 3.36 0.57
CA THR A 46 -11.44 2.98 1.90
C THR A 46 -10.27 3.05 2.88
N ASN A 47 -10.29 4.03 3.78
CA ASN A 47 -9.30 4.16 4.83
C ASN A 47 -9.73 3.40 6.09
N LEU A 48 -9.00 2.36 6.48
CA LEU A 48 -9.27 1.56 7.69
C LEU A 48 -8.71 2.21 8.96
N GLY A 49 -7.91 3.26 8.83
CA GLY A 49 -7.30 3.97 9.94
C GLY A 49 -5.99 3.34 10.43
N ALA A 50 -5.56 3.82 11.60
CA ALA A 50 -4.33 3.41 12.28
C ALA A 50 -4.59 2.30 13.31
N CYS A 51 -3.53 1.64 13.80
CA CYS A 51 -3.62 0.56 14.78
C CYS A 51 -4.59 -0.58 14.38
N VAL A 52 -4.71 -0.88 13.08
CA VAL A 52 -5.68 -1.87 12.61
C VAL A 52 -5.13 -3.28 12.82
N PRO A 53 -5.88 -4.18 13.50
CA PRO A 53 -5.45 -5.58 13.65
C PRO A 53 -5.39 -6.31 12.30
N ASP A 54 -4.41 -7.18 12.12
CA ASP A 54 -4.19 -7.93 10.87
C ASP A 54 -5.46 -8.68 10.42
N ALA A 55 -6.15 -9.33 11.35
CA ALA A 55 -7.38 -10.06 11.06
C ALA A 55 -8.49 -9.15 10.49
N THR A 56 -8.55 -7.89 10.94
CA THR A 56 -9.48 -6.89 10.41
C THR A 56 -9.06 -6.48 9.00
N ILE A 57 -7.77 -6.24 8.76
CA ILE A 57 -7.24 -5.90 7.41
C ILE A 57 -7.59 -7.03 6.43
N VAL A 58 -7.26 -8.28 6.76
CA VAL A 58 -7.53 -9.46 5.92
C VAL A 58 -9.02 -9.61 5.66
N ARG A 59 -9.87 -9.46 6.69
CA ARG A 59 -11.33 -9.56 6.55
C ARG A 59 -11.89 -8.48 5.61
N GLU A 60 -11.53 -7.22 5.83
CA GLU A 60 -12.04 -6.11 5.01
C GLU A 60 -11.58 -6.25 3.56
N CYS A 61 -10.33 -6.66 3.33
CA CYS A 61 -9.84 -6.94 1.98
C CYS A 61 -10.59 -8.09 1.32
N ALA A 62 -10.88 -9.19 2.04
CA ALA A 62 -11.60 -10.33 1.50
C ALA A 62 -13.05 -9.99 1.12
N VAL A 63 -13.69 -9.10 1.88
CA VAL A 63 -15.05 -8.62 1.62
C VAL A 63 -15.08 -7.66 0.43
N ARG A 64 -14.17 -6.67 0.41
CA ARG A 64 -14.19 -5.57 -0.57
C ARG A 64 -13.51 -5.92 -1.88
N ARG A 65 -12.55 -6.85 -1.86
CA ARG A 65 -11.71 -7.24 -3.00
C ARG A 65 -11.10 -6.04 -3.72
N PRO A 66 -10.29 -5.22 -3.02
CA PRO A 66 -9.70 -4.03 -3.62
C PRO A 66 -8.73 -4.40 -4.75
N ASP A 67 -8.55 -3.46 -5.68
CA ASP A 67 -7.52 -3.52 -6.70
C ASP A 67 -6.11 -3.27 -6.13
N LEU A 68 -6.03 -2.61 -4.97
CA LEU A 68 -4.77 -2.33 -4.27
C LEU A 68 -4.99 -2.17 -2.75
N VAL A 69 -4.04 -2.70 -1.97
CA VAL A 69 -3.90 -2.38 -0.54
C VAL A 69 -2.62 -1.58 -0.33
N VAL A 70 -2.75 -0.40 0.30
CA VAL A 70 -1.65 0.51 0.64
C VAL A 70 -1.48 0.53 2.14
N ILE A 71 -0.31 0.07 2.59
CA ILE A 71 0.06 0.04 4.01
C ILE A 71 1.03 1.17 4.31
N SER A 72 0.68 1.98 5.31
CA SER A 72 1.54 3.04 5.81
C SER A 72 2.07 2.68 7.18
N SER A 73 3.40 2.74 7.34
CA SER A 73 4.03 2.65 8.65
C SER A 73 5.12 3.69 8.82
N LEU A 74 5.13 4.35 9.98
CA LEU A 74 6.05 5.41 10.37
C LEU A 74 6.72 5.16 11.72
N ASN A 75 6.26 4.16 12.48
CA ASN A 75 6.81 3.86 13.81
C ASN A 75 8.17 3.12 13.76
N GLY A 76 8.67 2.75 12.58
CA GLY A 76 9.92 2.01 12.40
C GLY A 76 9.81 0.49 12.56
N HIS A 77 8.62 -0.04 12.88
CA HIS A 77 8.36 -1.48 13.01
C HIS A 77 7.66 -2.08 11.78
N GLY A 78 7.51 -1.29 10.71
CA GLY A 78 6.80 -1.69 9.50
C GLY A 78 7.29 -3.00 8.87
N CYS A 79 8.59 -3.32 8.96
CA CYS A 79 9.08 -4.62 8.51
C CYS A 79 8.51 -5.79 9.33
N GLN A 80 8.55 -5.70 10.66
CA GLN A 80 8.13 -6.80 11.54
C GLN A 80 6.61 -7.03 11.44
N ASP A 81 5.84 -5.94 11.51
CA ASP A 81 4.39 -6.01 11.41
C ASP A 81 3.93 -6.35 9.99
N GLY A 82 4.62 -5.84 8.97
CA GLY A 82 4.33 -6.14 7.58
C GLY A 82 4.51 -7.62 7.25
N VAL A 83 5.63 -8.23 7.66
CA VAL A 83 5.86 -9.69 7.46
C VAL A 83 4.76 -10.51 8.12
N ARG A 84 4.45 -10.21 9.39
CA ARG A 84 3.38 -10.90 10.14
C ARG A 84 2.01 -10.78 9.45
N LEU A 85 1.69 -9.59 8.95
CA LEU A 85 0.46 -9.38 8.20
C LEU A 85 0.44 -10.19 6.90
N MET A 86 1.54 -10.20 6.14
CA MET A 86 1.58 -10.88 4.85
C MET A 86 1.46 -12.39 4.97
N ASP A 87 1.98 -13.00 6.04
CA ASP A 87 1.75 -14.40 6.34
C ASP A 87 0.24 -14.71 6.43
N ALA A 88 -0.52 -13.88 7.16
CA ALA A 88 -1.97 -14.03 7.29
C ALA A 88 -2.72 -13.67 5.99
N PHE A 89 -2.24 -12.65 5.26
CA PHE A 89 -2.87 -12.13 4.05
C PHE A 89 -2.76 -13.12 2.89
N ARG A 90 -1.57 -13.71 2.67
CA ARG A 90 -1.33 -14.68 1.60
C ARG A 90 -1.85 -16.08 1.93
N ALA A 91 -2.12 -16.39 3.20
CA ALA A 91 -2.86 -17.58 3.58
C ALA A 91 -4.35 -17.53 3.17
N GLN A 92 -4.91 -16.36 2.84
CA GLN A 92 -6.28 -16.20 2.37
C GLN A 92 -6.38 -16.40 0.84
N PRO A 93 -7.02 -17.48 0.33
CA PRO A 93 -7.01 -17.78 -1.10
C PRO A 93 -7.61 -16.68 -1.98
N SER A 94 -8.62 -15.95 -1.48
CA SER A 94 -9.26 -14.86 -2.22
C SER A 94 -8.39 -13.61 -2.39
N LEU A 95 -7.25 -13.54 -1.69
CA LEU A 95 -6.36 -12.38 -1.65
C LEU A 95 -4.96 -12.66 -2.21
N VAL A 96 -4.71 -13.89 -2.65
CA VAL A 96 -3.37 -14.31 -3.10
C VAL A 96 -2.83 -13.45 -4.24
N THR A 97 -3.71 -12.95 -5.12
CA THR A 97 -3.36 -12.08 -6.25
C THR A 97 -3.61 -10.60 -6.01
N THR A 98 -4.13 -10.21 -4.83
CA THR A 98 -4.40 -8.80 -4.54
C THR A 98 -3.08 -8.06 -4.36
N PRO A 99 -2.81 -6.99 -5.13
CA PRO A 99 -1.61 -6.18 -4.95
C PRO A 99 -1.57 -5.53 -3.56
N VAL A 100 -0.44 -5.65 -2.87
CA VAL A 100 -0.20 -5.04 -1.56
C VAL A 100 1.12 -4.30 -1.60
N VAL A 101 1.12 -3.03 -1.20
CA VAL A 101 2.32 -2.21 -1.08
C VAL A 101 2.46 -1.65 0.32
N ILE A 102 3.70 -1.37 0.73
CA ILE A 102 4.00 -0.78 2.03
C ILE A 102 4.97 0.39 1.88
N GLY A 103 4.78 1.45 2.66
CA GLY A 103 5.69 2.59 2.65
C GLY A 103 5.75 3.38 3.94
N GLY A 104 6.71 4.31 3.97
CA GLY A 104 7.01 5.19 5.09
C GLY A 104 8.36 4.86 5.75
N LYS A 105 8.42 4.96 7.07
CA LYS A 105 9.61 4.70 7.88
C LYS A 105 9.53 3.28 8.45
N LEU A 106 10.15 2.35 7.73
CA LEU A 106 10.03 0.91 7.95
C LEU A 106 11.13 0.32 8.83
N ASP A 107 12.00 1.16 9.38
CA ASP A 107 13.10 0.78 10.25
C ASP A 107 13.37 1.86 11.31
N VAL A 108 13.97 1.44 12.44
CA VAL A 108 14.39 2.32 13.53
C VAL A 108 15.88 2.69 13.46
N THR A 109 16.70 1.92 12.75
CA THR A 109 18.15 2.09 12.66
C THR A 109 18.65 2.81 11.39
N GLY A 110 17.75 3.07 10.44
CA GLY A 110 18.07 3.70 9.14
C GLY A 110 18.52 2.71 8.06
N GLY A 111 18.31 1.41 8.28
CA GLY A 111 18.52 0.37 7.27
C GLY A 111 17.33 0.20 6.34
N SER A 112 17.54 -0.43 5.19
CA SER A 112 16.45 -0.79 4.27
C SER A 112 15.92 -2.18 4.60
N ASN A 113 14.59 -2.29 4.68
CA ASN A 113 13.89 -3.56 4.89
C ASN A 113 13.15 -4.02 3.62
N ALA A 114 13.39 -3.36 2.49
CA ALA A 114 12.68 -3.59 1.25
C ALA A 114 12.77 -5.06 0.77
N ALA A 115 13.97 -5.65 0.74
CA ALA A 115 14.14 -7.03 0.28
C ALA A 115 13.30 -8.04 1.08
N ARG A 116 13.32 -7.91 2.41
CA ARG A 116 12.56 -8.80 3.31
C ARG A 116 11.05 -8.64 3.16
N LEU A 117 10.58 -7.41 2.94
CA LEU A 117 9.16 -7.15 2.71
C LEU A 117 8.71 -7.68 1.34
N LEU A 118 9.53 -7.54 0.30
CA LEU A 118 9.26 -8.15 -1.01
C LEU A 118 9.22 -9.69 -0.92
N GLU A 119 10.17 -10.30 -0.21
CA GLU A 119 10.17 -11.75 0.03
C GLU A 119 8.94 -12.23 0.81
N ALA A 120 8.41 -11.40 1.72
CA ALA A 120 7.16 -11.69 2.43
C ALA A 120 5.91 -11.61 1.53
N GLY A 121 6.03 -11.08 0.31
CA GLY A 121 4.97 -11.06 -0.69
C GLY A 121 4.31 -9.70 -0.90
N PHE A 122 4.92 -8.61 -0.43
CA PHE A 122 4.56 -7.26 -0.91
C PHE A 122 4.98 -7.09 -2.36
N ASP A 123 4.15 -6.40 -3.15
CA ASP A 123 4.39 -6.14 -4.56
C ASP A 123 5.33 -4.95 -4.79
N ALA A 124 5.37 -4.00 -3.84
CA ALA A 124 6.32 -2.89 -3.84
C ALA A 124 6.52 -2.31 -2.43
N VAL A 125 7.69 -1.72 -2.22
CA VAL A 125 8.09 -1.05 -0.97
C VAL A 125 8.54 0.37 -1.27
N PHE A 126 7.98 1.36 -0.56
CA PHE A 126 8.25 2.79 -0.75
C PHE A 126 8.78 3.42 0.54
N GLU A 127 10.10 3.36 0.73
CA GLU A 127 10.76 3.95 1.90
C GLU A 127 10.83 5.48 1.81
N ASP A 128 10.78 6.16 2.96
CA ASP A 128 10.69 7.62 3.13
C ASP A 128 11.67 8.42 2.24
N SER A 129 12.88 7.90 2.03
CA SER A 129 13.91 8.55 1.20
C SER A 129 13.57 8.65 -0.30
N GLY A 130 12.59 7.90 -0.80
CA GLY A 130 12.28 7.79 -2.24
C GLY A 130 11.25 8.78 -2.77
N GLY A 131 10.55 9.54 -1.90
CA GLY A 131 9.44 10.39 -2.30
C GLY A 131 8.26 9.63 -2.92
N LEU A 132 7.32 10.35 -3.56
CA LEU A 132 6.07 9.77 -4.08
C LEU A 132 6.11 9.41 -5.57
N SER A 133 7.10 9.88 -6.32
CA SER A 133 7.19 9.65 -7.76
C SER A 133 7.24 8.14 -8.12
N PRO A 134 7.94 7.26 -7.35
CA PRO A 134 7.88 5.82 -7.56
C PRO A 134 6.48 5.23 -7.31
N PHE A 135 5.80 5.68 -6.25
CA PHE A 135 4.44 5.23 -5.92
C PHE A 135 3.43 5.61 -7.00
N ARG A 136 3.48 6.86 -7.49
CA ARG A 136 2.65 7.32 -8.62
C ARG A 136 2.90 6.53 -9.90
N SER A 137 4.15 6.10 -10.12
CA SER A 137 4.50 5.28 -11.27
C SER A 137 3.95 3.86 -11.14
N PHE A 138 3.99 3.29 -9.94
CA PHE A 138 3.36 2.00 -9.65
C PHE A 138 1.85 2.04 -9.88
N LEU A 139 1.14 3.06 -9.36
CA LEU A 139 -0.32 3.20 -9.58
C LEU A 139 -0.68 3.22 -11.07
N ARG A 140 0.09 3.94 -11.90
CA ARG A 140 -0.13 3.94 -13.35
C ARG A 140 -0.05 2.55 -13.99
N THR A 141 0.85 1.68 -13.50
CA THR A 141 0.94 0.31 -14.03
C THR A 141 -0.30 -0.52 -13.70
N LEU A 142 -0.96 -0.23 -12.57
CA LEU A 142 -2.22 -0.86 -12.20
C LEU A 142 -3.40 -0.31 -13.01
N SER A 143 -3.46 1.00 -13.25
CA SER A 143 -4.55 1.61 -14.02
C SER A 143 -4.55 1.21 -15.50
N VAL A 144 -3.40 0.79 -16.04
CA VAL A 144 -3.29 0.24 -17.40
C VAL A 144 -3.72 -1.24 -17.45
N ARG A 145 -3.77 -1.94 -16.32
CA ARG A 145 -4.32 -3.31 -16.24
C ARG A 145 -5.84 -3.24 -16.32
N THR A 146 -6.43 -3.88 -17.32
CA THR A 146 -7.87 -4.19 -17.31
C THR A 146 -8.19 -5.04 -16.07
N PRO A 147 -9.25 -4.74 -15.30
CA PRO A 147 -9.63 -5.55 -14.14
C PRO A 147 -9.77 -7.03 -14.53
N GLY A 148 -9.06 -7.93 -13.83
CA GLY A 148 -9.21 -9.39 -13.97
C GLY A 148 -8.03 -10.19 -14.52
N VAL A 149 -6.88 -9.58 -14.83
CA VAL A 149 -5.68 -10.34 -15.27
C VAL A 149 -4.63 -10.45 -14.14
N PRO A 150 -4.23 -11.68 -13.73
CA PRO A 150 -3.19 -11.88 -12.72
C PRO A 150 -1.80 -11.39 -13.17
N LEU A 151 -0.96 -10.98 -12.21
CA LEU A 151 0.47 -10.72 -12.43
C LEU A 151 1.22 -12.06 -12.58
N GLY A 152 1.78 -12.32 -13.76
CA GLY A 152 2.81 -13.34 -13.96
C GLY A 152 2.60 -14.26 -15.18
N ALA A 153 3.26 -13.92 -16.30
CA ALA A 153 3.88 -14.85 -17.26
C ALA A 153 4.44 -14.03 -18.43
N GLY A 154 5.72 -13.66 -18.34
CA GLY A 154 6.51 -13.07 -19.41
C GLY A 154 7.98 -13.38 -19.16
#